data_AF-A0A6C0Q6I5-F1
#
_entry.id   AF-A0A6C0Q6I5-F1
#
_cell.length_a   1.000
_cell.length_b   1.000
_cell.length_c   1.000
_cell.angle_alpha   90.00
_cell.angle_beta   90.00
_cell.angle_gamma   90.00
#
_symmetry.space_group_name_H-M   'P 1'
#
loop_
_entity.id
_entity.type
_entity.pdbx_description
1 polymer ?
#
loop_
_entity_poly.entity_id
_entity_poly.type
_entity_poly.pdbx_seq_one_letter_code
_entity_poly.pdbx_strand_id
1 'polypeptide(L)'
;MDSVGGFVFGVGLVMLGVLIHYVRNQVAAGKIRRNSAIGIRTKATMSSDAAWEAGHAAAAPLLAVTFLTAYALGAITVLIGLVSALGDIDDAAVLVVPLGGILVFLGLLSTAAARANAAARATGRPSSR
;
A
#
# COMPACT_ATOMS: atom_id res chain seq x y z
N MET A 1 2.81 25.35 0.92
CA MET A 1 2.81 24.46 2.09
C MET A 1 4.18 24.65 2.72
N ASP A 2 4.28 24.94 4.01
CA ASP A 2 5.61 25.17 4.60
C ASP A 2 6.44 23.88 4.57
N SER A 3 7.77 24.01 4.74
CA SER A 3 8.72 22.89 4.73
C SER A 3 8.38 21.81 5.77
N VAL A 4 7.64 22.19 6.83
CA VAL A 4 7.07 21.27 7.82
C VAL A 4 6.03 20.32 7.21
N GLY A 5 5.10 20.85 6.41
CA GLY A 5 4.09 20.04 5.73
C GLY A 5 4.71 18.96 4.83
N GLY A 6 5.69 19.33 4.00
CA GLY A 6 6.42 18.39 3.15
C GLY A 6 7.07 17.26 3.97
N PHE A 7 7.70 17.60 5.08
CA PHE A 7 8.33 16.61 5.96
C PHE A 7 7.31 15.64 6.57
N VAL A 8 6.18 16.14 7.07
CA VAL A 8 5.10 15.32 7.67
C VAL A 8 4.54 14.34 6.64
N PHE A 9 4.24 14.79 5.42
CA PHE A 9 3.73 13.89 4.39
C PHE A 9 4.75 12.84 3.94
N GLY A 10 6.02 13.23 3.80
CA GLY A 10 7.09 12.32 3.40
C GLY A 10 7.29 11.21 4.44
N VAL A 11 7.41 11.58 5.71
CA VAL A 11 7.50 10.62 6.83
C VAL A 11 6.25 9.74 6.90
N GLY A 12 5.06 10.32 6.72
CA GLY A 12 3.80 9.58 6.69
C GLY A 12 3.77 8.50 5.60
N LEU A 13 4.20 8.82 4.38
CA LEU A 13 4.30 7.84 3.28
C LEU A 13 5.30 6.73 3.60
N VAL A 14 6.47 7.05 4.14
CA VAL A 14 7.46 6.05 4.55
C VAL A 14 6.87 5.11 5.60
N MET A 15 6.20 5.65 6.63
CA MET A 15 5.56 4.86 7.68
C MET A 15 4.44 3.95 7.15
N LEU A 16 3.64 4.43 6.20
CA LEU A 16 2.66 3.59 5.50
C LEU A 16 3.34 2.48 4.70
N GLY A 17 4.44 2.77 4.02
CA GLY A 17 5.27 1.77 3.34
C GLY A 17 5.76 0.69 4.29
N VAL A 18 6.30 1.07 5.46
CA VAL A 18 6.73 0.14 6.51
C VAL A 18 5.58 -0.75 6.97
N LEU A 19 4.40 -0.18 7.21
CA LEU A 19 3.23 -0.94 7.62
C LEU A 19 2.81 -1.97 6.57
N ILE A 20 2.69 -1.57 5.30
CA ILE A 20 2.31 -2.48 4.21
C ILE A 20 3.35 -3.59 4.02
N HIS A 21 4.64 -3.24 4.07
CA HIS A 21 5.74 -4.20 3.98
C HIS A 21 5.67 -5.22 5.14
N TYR A 22 5.48 -4.75 6.37
CA TYR A 22 5.33 -5.60 7.54
C TYR A 22 4.14 -6.55 7.41
N VAL A 23 2.95 -6.04 7.08
CA VAL A 23 1.74 -6.86 6.91
C VAL A 23 1.94 -7.91 5.82
N ARG A 24 2.49 -7.54 4.66
CA ARG A 24 2.80 -8.49 3.58
C ARG A 24 3.69 -9.62 4.07
N ASN A 25 4.76 -9.32 4.80
CA ASN A 25 5.70 -10.33 5.28
C ASN A 25 5.07 -11.24 6.34
N GLN A 26 4.22 -10.70 7.21
CA GLN A 26 3.49 -11.50 8.21
C GLN A 26 2.47 -12.44 7.56
N VAL A 27 1.82 -12.01 6.48
CA VAL A 27 0.96 -12.89 5.68
C VAL A 27 1.79 -13.96 4.96
N ALA A 28 2.89 -13.59 4.33
CA ALA A 28 3.78 -14.53 3.63
C ALA A 28 4.40 -15.57 4.58
N ALA A 29 4.64 -15.21 5.83
CA ALA A 29 5.10 -16.11 6.89
C ALA A 29 4.00 -16.99 7.50
N GLY A 30 2.75 -16.91 7.01
CA GLY A 30 1.61 -17.69 7.53
C GLY A 30 1.14 -17.28 8.93
N LYS A 31 1.63 -16.14 9.46
CA LYS A 31 1.31 -15.67 10.82
C LYS A 31 -0.05 -15.00 10.92
N ILE A 32 -0.61 -14.58 9.77
CA ILE A 32 -1.92 -13.93 9.70
C ILE A 32 -2.90 -14.93 9.09
N ARG A 33 -3.70 -15.54 9.96
CA ARG A 33 -4.78 -16.45 9.58
C ARG A 33 -6.07 -15.69 9.25
N ARG A 34 -6.98 -16.36 8.56
CA ARG A 34 -8.38 -15.95 8.42
C ARG A 34 -8.95 -15.61 9.81
N ASN A 35 -9.62 -14.46 9.94
CA ASN A 35 -10.10 -13.86 11.19
C ASN A 35 -9.07 -13.09 12.06
N SER A 36 -7.91 -12.73 11.50
CA SER A 36 -7.04 -11.72 12.12
C SER A 36 -7.64 -10.31 12.04
N ALA A 37 -7.25 -9.43 12.96
CA ALA A 37 -7.53 -7.99 12.88
C ALA A 37 -6.78 -7.32 11.70
N ILE A 38 -5.81 -8.00 11.10
CA ILE A 38 -4.89 -7.49 10.08
C ILE A 38 -5.05 -8.30 8.79
N GLY A 39 -5.01 -7.64 7.62
CA GLY A 39 -5.05 -8.27 6.28
C GLY A 39 -6.13 -7.69 5.37
N ILE A 40 -6.26 -8.23 4.15
CA ILE A 40 -7.27 -7.79 3.17
C ILE A 40 -8.59 -8.51 3.48
N ARG A 41 -9.51 -7.80 4.14
CA ARG A 41 -10.79 -8.35 4.60
C ARG A 41 -11.93 -7.95 3.68
N THR A 42 -12.27 -8.81 2.72
CA THR A 42 -13.49 -8.71 1.94
C THR A 42 -14.40 -9.88 2.25
N LYS A 43 -15.68 -9.79 1.88
CA LYS A 43 -16.62 -10.91 1.99
C LYS A 43 -16.08 -12.19 1.32
N ALA A 44 -15.30 -12.04 0.23
CA ALA A 44 -14.70 -13.17 -0.48
C ALA A 44 -13.48 -13.74 0.24
N THR A 45 -12.51 -12.91 0.64
CA THR A 45 -11.28 -13.39 1.30
C THR A 45 -11.55 -14.02 2.67
N MET A 46 -12.68 -13.69 3.30
CA MET A 46 -13.12 -14.26 4.57
C MET A 46 -13.99 -15.53 4.43
N SER A 47 -14.29 -15.99 3.21
CA SER A 47 -15.23 -17.10 3.00
C SER A 47 -14.65 -18.48 3.32
N SER A 48 -13.36 -18.70 3.07
CA SER A 48 -12.66 -19.96 3.36
C SER A 48 -11.16 -19.68 3.58
N ASP A 49 -10.43 -20.62 4.19
CA ASP A 49 -8.96 -20.48 4.32
C ASP A 49 -8.29 -20.48 2.93
N ALA A 50 -8.79 -21.29 1.99
CA ALA A 50 -8.34 -21.27 0.61
C ALA A 50 -8.58 -19.92 -0.08
N ALA A 51 -9.73 -19.28 0.17
CA ALA A 51 -10.03 -17.94 -0.37
C ALA A 51 -9.15 -16.85 0.27
N TRP A 52 -8.84 -16.99 1.56
CA TRP A 52 -7.90 -16.12 2.28
C TRP A 52 -6.51 -16.21 1.65
N GLU A 53 -5.97 -17.41 1.51
CA GLU A 53 -4.64 -17.67 0.95
C GLU A 53 -4.55 -17.22 -0.51
N ALA A 54 -5.51 -17.61 -1.36
CA ALA A 54 -5.54 -17.22 -2.76
C ALA A 54 -5.62 -15.70 -2.95
N GLY A 55 -6.46 -15.02 -2.14
CA GLY A 55 -6.56 -13.56 -2.18
C GLY A 55 -5.26 -12.87 -1.80
N HIS A 56 -4.60 -13.31 -0.73
CA HIS A 56 -3.36 -12.71 -0.28
C HIS A 56 -2.18 -13.03 -1.20
N ALA A 57 -2.11 -14.25 -1.76
CA ALA A 57 -1.12 -14.62 -2.76
C ALA A 57 -1.25 -13.72 -4.01
N ALA A 58 -2.48 -13.48 -4.48
CA ALA A 58 -2.73 -12.62 -5.64
C ALA A 58 -2.40 -11.13 -5.39
N ALA A 59 -2.55 -10.65 -4.16
CA ALA A 59 -2.20 -9.27 -3.80
C ALA A 59 -0.71 -9.08 -3.52
N ALA A 60 0.04 -10.12 -3.17
CA ALA A 60 1.42 -10.00 -2.69
C ALA A 60 2.39 -9.25 -3.65
N PRO A 61 2.33 -9.41 -4.99
CA PRO A 61 3.17 -8.65 -5.90
C PRO A 61 2.81 -7.15 -5.92
N LEU A 62 1.51 -6.84 -5.92
CA LEU A 62 1.03 -5.45 -5.89
C LEU A 62 1.34 -4.77 -4.57
N LEU A 63 1.24 -5.48 -3.44
CA LEU A 63 1.65 -4.95 -2.14
C LEU A 63 3.16 -4.67 -2.12
N ALA A 64 3.98 -5.46 -2.84
CA ALA A 64 5.40 -5.19 -2.99
C ALA A 64 5.66 -3.87 -3.73
N VAL A 65 5.00 -3.69 -4.88
CA VAL A 65 5.05 -2.42 -5.62
C VAL A 65 4.54 -1.26 -4.75
N THR A 66 3.46 -1.48 -3.98
CA THR A 66 2.86 -0.44 -3.12
C THR A 66 3.84 0.09 -2.07
N PHE A 67 4.52 -0.79 -1.32
CA PHE A 67 5.46 -0.33 -0.29
C PHE A 67 6.74 0.27 -0.89
N LEU A 68 7.23 -0.26 -2.01
CA LEU A 68 8.41 0.30 -2.69
C LEU A 68 8.12 1.71 -3.23
N THR A 69 6.94 1.89 -3.82
CA THR A 69 6.46 3.20 -4.28
C THR A 69 6.29 4.17 -3.12
N ALA A 70 5.76 3.72 -1.98
CA ALA A 70 5.68 4.54 -0.77
C ALA A 70 7.06 4.99 -0.25
N TYR A 71 8.06 4.11 -0.25
CA TYR A 71 9.43 4.48 0.12
C TYR A 71 10.04 5.48 -0.84
N ALA A 72 9.91 5.26 -2.16
CA ALA A 72 10.44 6.16 -3.17
C ALA A 72 9.81 7.55 -3.08
N LEU A 73 8.47 7.63 -3.06
CA LEU A 73 7.74 8.90 -2.98
C LEU A 73 7.98 9.59 -1.65
N GLY A 74 7.99 8.85 -0.54
CA GLY A 74 8.29 9.39 0.78
C GLY A 74 9.68 10.02 0.85
N ALA A 75 10.70 9.32 0.33
CA ALA A 75 12.06 9.85 0.25
C ALA A 75 12.17 11.10 -0.64
N ILE A 76 11.51 11.10 -1.81
CA ILE A 76 11.45 12.26 -2.71
C ILE A 76 10.79 13.44 -2.01
N THR A 77 9.66 13.22 -1.33
CA THR A 77 8.94 14.27 -0.60
C THR A 77 9.76 14.86 0.54
N VAL A 78 10.47 14.02 1.33
CA VAL A 78 11.38 14.51 2.38
C VAL A 78 12.51 15.34 1.78
N LEU A 79 13.10 14.87 0.67
CA LEU A 79 14.17 15.60 -0.01
C LEU A 79 13.69 16.96 -0.53
N ILE A 80 12.53 17.02 -1.17
CA ILE A 80 11.93 18.29 -1.63
C ILE A 80 11.73 19.22 -0.44
N GLY A 81 11.15 18.75 0.67
CA GLY A 81 10.94 19.56 1.87
C GLY A 81 12.26 20.10 2.46
N LEU A 82 13.32 19.30 2.44
CA LEU A 82 14.65 19.72 2.91
C LEU A 82 15.28 20.78 1.98
N VAL A 83 15.22 20.56 0.67
CA VAL A 83 15.82 21.53 -0.29
C VAL A 83 15.03 22.84 -0.30
N SER A 84 13.69 22.79 -0.20
CA SER A 84 12.85 23.99 -0.03
C SER A 84 13.13 24.74 1.27
N ALA A 85 13.59 24.06 2.32
CA ALA A 85 14.00 24.73 3.56
C ALA A 85 15.37 25.44 3.43
N LEU A 86 16.18 25.07 2.44
CA LEU A 86 17.54 25.56 2.22
C LEU A 86 17.66 26.54 1.04
N GLY A 87 16.60 26.75 0.24
CA GLY A 87 16.59 27.67 -0.89
C GLY A 87 15.21 27.88 -1.51
N ASP A 88 15.12 28.73 -2.53
CA ASP A 88 13.86 29.10 -3.20
C ASP A 88 13.44 28.05 -4.24
N ILE A 89 12.89 26.93 -3.80
CA ILE A 89 12.15 26.00 -4.67
C ILE A 89 10.68 26.42 -4.76
N ASP A 90 10.09 26.25 -5.94
CA ASP A 90 8.67 26.46 -6.21
C ASP A 90 7.75 25.73 -5.20
N ASP A 91 6.95 26.52 -4.48
CA ASP A 91 5.95 26.07 -3.50
C ASP A 91 4.96 25.05 -4.08
N ALA A 92 4.73 25.06 -5.40
CA ALA A 92 3.84 24.11 -6.05
C ALA A 92 4.37 22.67 -5.97
N ALA A 93 5.68 22.46 -6.10
CA ALA A 93 6.28 21.12 -6.04
C ALA A 93 6.13 20.48 -4.65
N VAL A 94 6.21 21.31 -3.59
CA VAL A 94 6.05 20.89 -2.19
C VAL A 94 4.65 20.35 -1.92
N LEU A 95 3.64 20.77 -2.68
CA LEU A 95 2.25 20.33 -2.53
C LEU A 95 1.86 19.21 -3.50
N VAL A 96 2.22 19.34 -4.77
CA VAL A 96 1.77 18.43 -5.84
C VAL A 96 2.38 17.04 -5.70
N VAL A 97 3.68 16.96 -5.38
CA VAL A 97 4.39 15.68 -5.29
C VAL A 97 3.84 14.80 -4.15
N PRO A 98 3.66 15.29 -2.92
CA PRO A 98 3.11 14.47 -1.83
C PRO A 98 1.66 14.04 -2.09
N LEU A 99 0.81 14.95 -2.58
CA LEU A 99 -0.58 14.63 -2.89
C LEU A 99 -0.69 13.59 -4.01
N GLY A 100 0.05 13.78 -5.10
CA GLY A 100 0.13 12.80 -6.18
C GLY A 100 0.64 11.45 -5.67
N GLY A 101 1.64 11.47 -4.78
CA GLY A 101 2.18 10.26 -4.18
C GLY A 101 1.16 9.49 -3.32
N ILE A 102 0.33 10.19 -2.54
CA ILE A 102 -0.76 9.59 -1.77
C ILE A 102 -1.81 8.97 -2.70
N LEU A 103 -2.19 9.67 -3.78
CA LEU A 103 -3.17 9.15 -4.75
C LEU A 103 -2.65 7.87 -5.44
N VAL A 104 -1.38 7.85 -5.84
CA VAL A 104 -0.74 6.65 -6.40
C VAL A 104 -0.72 5.51 -5.39
N PHE A 105 -0.34 5.79 -4.14
CA PHE A 105 -0.32 4.79 -3.07
C PHE A 105 -1.71 4.18 -2.83
N LEU A 106 -2.75 5.02 -2.72
CA LEU A 106 -4.14 4.57 -2.53
C LEU A 106 -4.66 3.79 -3.72
N GLY A 107 -4.30 4.19 -4.95
CA GLY A 107 -4.67 3.47 -6.17
C GLY A 107 -4.06 2.06 -6.24
N LEU A 108 -2.78 1.93 -5.88
CA LEU A 108 -2.10 0.63 -5.81
C LEU A 108 -2.72 -0.27 -4.73
N LEU A 109 -2.98 0.28 -3.54
CA LEU A 109 -3.59 -0.46 -2.44
C LEU A 109 -5.02 -0.93 -2.79
N SER A 110 -5.80 -0.07 -3.43
CA SER A 110 -7.15 -0.40 -3.90
C SER A 110 -7.12 -1.49 -4.97
N THR A 111 -6.16 -1.43 -5.88
CA THR A 111 -5.95 -2.46 -6.91
C THR A 111 -5.54 -3.80 -6.30
N ALA A 112 -4.67 -3.79 -5.28
CA ALA A 112 -4.28 -4.99 -4.54
C ALA A 112 -5.51 -5.64 -3.87
N ALA A 113 -6.34 -4.83 -3.21
CA ALA A 113 -7.57 -5.30 -2.58
C ALA A 113 -8.58 -5.88 -3.60
N ALA A 114 -8.73 -5.22 -4.75
CA ALA A 114 -9.59 -5.71 -5.83
C ALA A 114 -9.10 -7.06 -6.39
N ARG A 115 -7.78 -7.21 -6.61
CA ARG A 115 -7.18 -8.48 -7.05
C ARG A 115 -7.34 -9.60 -6.02
N ALA A 116 -7.12 -9.30 -4.74
CA ALA A 116 -7.36 -10.26 -3.67
C ALA A 116 -8.80 -10.75 -3.65
N ASN A 117 -9.76 -9.83 -3.75
CA ASN A 117 -11.18 -10.15 -3.79
C ASN A 117 -11.55 -10.98 -5.02
N ALA A 118 -10.99 -10.67 -6.19
CA ALA A 118 -11.24 -11.43 -7.42
C ALA A 118 -10.71 -12.87 -7.31
N ALA A 119 -9.48 -13.05 -6.83
CA ALA A 119 -8.86 -14.35 -6.63
C ALA A 119 -9.64 -15.20 -5.60
N ALA A 120 -10.04 -14.59 -4.48
CA ALA A 120 -10.85 -15.25 -3.46
C ALA A 120 -12.22 -15.70 -3.97
N ARG A 121 -12.83 -14.98 -4.93
CA ARG A 121 -14.10 -15.42 -5.55
C ARG A 121 -13.90 -16.60 -6.49
N ALA A 122 -12.73 -16.71 -7.12
CA ALA A 122 -12.44 -17.79 -8.05
C ALA A 122 -12.37 -19.15 -7.33
N THR A 123 -11.97 -19.19 -6.05
CA THR A 123 -11.91 -20.45 -5.28
C THR A 123 -13.28 -21.06 -4.96
N GLY A 124 -14.36 -20.27 -5.03
CA GLY A 124 -15.73 -20.74 -4.78
C GLY A 124 -16.51 -21.11 -6.03
N ARG A 125 -15.96 -20.92 -7.24
CA ARG A 125 -16.61 -21.34 -8.48
C ARG A 125 -16.26 -22.81 -8.75
N PRO A 126 -17.24 -23.70 -8.94
CA PRO A 126 -16.96 -25.05 -9.41
C PRO A 126 -16.24 -24.94 -10.76
N SER A 127 -15.10 -25.62 -10.91
CA SER A 127 -14.41 -25.71 -12.18
C SER A 127 -15.31 -26.46 -13.16
N SER A 128 -16.01 -25.76 -14.04
CA SER A 128 -16.65 -26.36 -15.22
C SER A 128 -15.53 -26.86 -16.13
N ARG A 129 -15.19 -28.15 -15.99
CA ARG A 129 -14.47 -28.90 -17.01
C ARG A 129 -15.40 -29.21 -18.16
#